data_AF-A0A9D6JQP5-F1
#
_entry.id   AF-A0A9D6JQP5-F1
#
_cell.length_a   1.000
_cell.length_b   1.000
_cell.length_c   1.000
_cell.angle_alpha   90.00
_cell.angle_beta   90.00
_cell.angle_gamma   90.00
#
_symmetry.space_group_name_H-M   'P 1'
#
loop_
_entity.id
_entity.type
_entity.pdbx_description
1 polymer ?
#
loop_
_entity_poly.entity_id
_entity_poly.type
_entity_poly.pdbx_seq_one_letter_code
_entity_poly.pdbx_strand_id
1 'polypeptide(L)'
;MSYWGFPRYVSAVVLKGSALARTWWGKAWNHNLEAYADYSNRIGRGRSYVRHGAVLDLRIEPGEVIALVQGSERVPYSVSVKIQTLKKETWHRMKTACEGTLESFQELLTGNFPRALGDILINKDSGMFPAPREIKFDCSCPDWADMCKHVAAVLYGVGVRLDEDPKLFFRLRDAGIDKLIKQAVAGKTEKLLEKAGRKSGRVIEDTDLSSVFGVNIEEPVARGKNKMIKAQATRKKNKAEEASAKLKLSVRPQQKRLKRRKKSAKVLESA
;
A
#
# COMPACT_ATOMS: atom_id res chain seq x y z
N MET A 1 -11.72 -27.61 22.57
CA MET A 1 -11.73 -26.14 22.63
C MET A 1 -10.52 -25.60 21.90
N SER A 2 -10.69 -25.11 20.67
CA SER A 2 -9.60 -24.51 19.90
C SER A 2 -9.38 -23.07 20.38
N TYR A 3 -8.32 -22.86 21.16
CA TYR A 3 -7.88 -21.53 21.56
C TYR A 3 -7.37 -20.78 20.32
N TRP A 4 -8.20 -19.90 19.77
CA TRP A 4 -7.74 -18.88 18.84
C TRP A 4 -6.80 -17.94 19.60
N GLY A 5 -5.50 -18.23 19.56
CA GLY A 5 -4.46 -17.39 20.15
C GLY A 5 -4.36 -16.07 19.38
N PHE A 6 -5.11 -15.06 19.81
CA PHE A 6 -4.95 -13.69 19.29
C PHE A 6 -3.58 -13.16 19.74
N PRO A 7 -2.73 -12.68 18.80
CA PRO A 7 -1.46 -12.05 19.15
C PRO A 7 -1.70 -10.74 19.93
N ARG A 8 -0.69 -10.31 20.71
CA ARG A 8 -0.72 -9.11 21.58
C ARG A 8 -0.88 -7.76 20.86
N TYR A 9 -1.10 -7.74 19.54
CA TYR A 9 -1.17 -6.54 18.72
C TYR A 9 -2.45 -6.56 17.89
N VAL A 10 -3.37 -5.66 18.21
CA VAL A 10 -4.58 -5.41 17.42
C VAL A 10 -4.26 -4.43 16.30
N SER A 11 -4.75 -4.71 15.10
CA SER A 11 -4.63 -3.82 13.94
C SER A 11 -6.00 -3.23 13.63
N ALA A 12 -6.30 -2.07 14.22
CA ALA A 12 -7.55 -1.37 13.98
C ALA A 12 -7.62 -0.80 12.55
N VAL A 13 -8.82 -0.62 12.02
CA VAL A 13 -9.03 0.07 10.74
C VAL A 13 -9.27 1.55 11.02
N VAL A 14 -8.34 2.40 10.56
CA VAL A 14 -8.41 3.85 10.76
C VAL A 14 -8.59 4.55 9.41
N LEU A 15 -9.65 5.34 9.29
CA LEU A 15 -9.90 6.13 8.10
C LEU A 15 -9.06 7.41 8.11
N LYS A 16 -8.38 7.70 6.99
CA LYS A 16 -7.69 8.97 6.75
C LYS A 16 -8.64 9.95 6.06
N GLY A 17 -9.67 10.41 6.79
CA GLY A 17 -10.68 11.37 6.33
C GLY A 17 -12.12 10.81 6.35
N SER A 18 -13.02 11.44 5.59
CA SER A 18 -14.44 11.05 5.49
C SER A 18 -14.72 9.97 4.46
N ALA A 19 -13.82 9.79 3.49
CA ALA A 19 -13.93 8.78 2.44
C ALA A 19 -13.50 7.41 2.95
N LEU A 20 -14.25 6.37 2.57
CA LEU A 20 -13.93 4.97 2.87
C LEU A 20 -12.79 4.42 2.00
N ALA A 21 -12.63 4.97 0.79
CA ALA A 21 -11.52 4.64 -0.09
C ALA A 21 -11.06 5.89 -0.87
N ARG A 22 -9.75 6.00 -1.06
CA ARG A 22 -9.04 7.11 -1.68
C ARG A 22 -8.33 6.67 -2.95
N THR A 23 -7.57 5.57 -2.88
CA THR A 23 -6.81 5.07 -4.02
C THR A 23 -7.71 4.28 -4.96
N TRP A 24 -7.17 3.91 -6.11
CA TRP A 24 -7.91 3.04 -7.03
C TRP A 24 -8.23 1.69 -6.40
N TRP A 25 -7.32 1.10 -5.60
CA TRP A 25 -7.50 -0.24 -5.03
C TRP A 25 -8.68 -0.34 -4.08
N GLY A 26 -8.78 0.55 -3.09
CA GLY A 26 -9.93 0.57 -2.19
C GLY A 26 -11.24 0.88 -2.92
N LYS A 27 -11.21 1.76 -3.94
CA LYS A 27 -12.39 2.09 -4.74
C LYS A 27 -12.85 0.91 -5.61
N ALA A 28 -11.92 0.25 -6.30
CA ALA A 28 -12.20 -0.91 -7.14
C ALA A 28 -12.73 -2.08 -6.30
N TRP A 29 -12.14 -2.31 -5.13
CA TRP A 29 -12.63 -3.29 -4.16
C TRP A 29 -14.05 -2.99 -3.72
N ASN A 30 -14.31 -1.76 -3.25
CA ASN A 30 -15.65 -1.36 -2.82
C ASN A 30 -16.67 -1.44 -3.97
N HIS A 31 -16.28 -1.06 -5.18
CA HIS A 31 -17.14 -1.16 -6.37
C HIS A 31 -17.48 -2.62 -6.71
N ASN A 32 -16.49 -3.51 -6.65
CA ASN A 32 -16.70 -4.94 -6.87
C ASN A 32 -17.68 -5.52 -5.84
N LEU A 33 -17.56 -5.14 -4.56
CA LEU A 33 -18.50 -5.55 -3.51
C LEU A 33 -19.92 -5.00 -3.73
N GLU A 34 -20.03 -3.76 -4.18
CA GLU A 34 -21.31 -3.07 -4.42
C GLU A 34 -22.03 -3.57 -5.67
N ALA A 35 -21.29 -4.15 -6.63
CA ALA A 35 -21.85 -4.77 -7.82
C ALA A 35 -22.66 -6.04 -7.52
N TYR A 36 -22.57 -6.57 -6.30
CA TYR A 36 -23.32 -7.74 -5.86
C TYR A 36 -24.72 -7.31 -5.43
N ALA A 37 -25.71 -7.55 -6.30
CA ALA A 37 -27.09 -7.07 -6.14
C ALA A 37 -27.74 -7.50 -4.81
N ASP A 38 -27.40 -8.71 -4.34
CA ASP A 38 -27.98 -9.32 -3.13
C ASP A 38 -27.63 -8.59 -1.82
N TYR A 39 -26.68 -7.65 -1.87
CA TYR A 39 -26.08 -7.04 -0.67
C TYR A 39 -26.42 -5.57 -0.46
N SER A 40 -27.07 -4.92 -1.44
CA SER A 40 -27.39 -3.49 -1.47
C SER A 40 -28.01 -2.94 -0.16
N ASN A 41 -28.98 -3.65 0.42
CA ASN A 41 -29.68 -3.23 1.65
C ASN A 41 -28.84 -3.35 2.94
N ARG A 42 -27.72 -4.07 2.93
CA ARG A 42 -26.89 -4.35 4.13
C ARG A 42 -25.59 -3.55 4.17
N ILE A 43 -25.12 -3.15 3.00
CA ILE A 43 -23.89 -2.40 2.76
C ILE A 43 -23.86 -1.05 3.50
N GLY A 44 -24.98 -0.30 3.52
CA GLY A 44 -25.03 1.03 4.14
C GLY A 44 -24.71 1.06 5.64
N ARG A 45 -25.11 0.04 6.39
CA ARG A 45 -24.78 -0.10 7.82
C ARG A 45 -23.32 -0.48 8.02
N GLY A 46 -22.77 -1.37 7.17
CA GLY A 46 -21.36 -1.71 7.18
C GLY A 46 -20.45 -0.49 7.02
N ARG A 47 -20.77 0.40 6.06
CA ARG A 47 -20.07 1.68 5.87
C ARG A 47 -20.02 2.52 7.15
N SER A 48 -21.14 2.58 7.88
CA SER A 48 -21.25 3.36 9.11
C SER A 48 -20.38 2.79 10.23
N TYR A 49 -20.29 1.46 10.34
CA TYR A 49 -19.44 0.79 11.32
C TYR A 49 -17.97 1.11 11.12
N VAL A 50 -17.48 1.07 9.88
CA VAL A 50 -16.09 1.44 9.57
C VAL A 50 -15.83 2.91 9.90
N ARG A 51 -16.76 3.81 9.55
CA ARG A 51 -16.63 5.25 9.88
C ARG A 51 -16.57 5.55 11.37
N HIS A 52 -17.28 4.77 12.18
CA HIS A 52 -17.27 4.94 13.63
C HIS A 52 -16.15 4.15 14.32
N GLY A 53 -15.22 3.54 13.57
CA GLY A 53 -14.11 2.79 14.16
C GLY A 53 -14.52 1.51 14.87
N ALA A 54 -15.66 0.91 14.48
CA ALA A 54 -16.17 -0.31 15.10
C ALA A 54 -15.36 -1.57 14.72
N VAL A 55 -14.49 -1.51 13.70
CA VAL A 55 -13.60 -2.62 13.33
C VAL A 55 -12.31 -2.51 14.14
N LEU A 56 -12.24 -3.29 15.22
CA LEU A 56 -11.17 -3.22 16.24
C LEU A 56 -9.88 -3.92 15.81
N ASP A 57 -10.03 -5.05 15.12
CA ASP A 57 -8.93 -5.78 14.51
C ASP A 57 -9.35 -6.21 13.11
N LEU A 58 -8.44 -6.10 12.15
CA LEU A 58 -8.60 -6.67 10.82
C LEU A 58 -7.25 -7.15 10.34
N ARG A 59 -7.17 -8.42 9.97
CA ARG A 59 -5.97 -9.07 9.47
C ARG A 59 -6.28 -9.77 8.16
N ILE A 60 -5.38 -9.58 7.20
CA ILE A 60 -5.49 -10.16 5.86
C ILE A 60 -4.41 -11.23 5.76
N GLU A 61 -4.86 -12.47 5.77
CA GLU A 61 -4.03 -13.66 5.60
C GLU A 61 -4.26 -14.27 4.20
N PRO A 62 -3.40 -15.19 3.76
CA PRO A 62 -3.62 -15.89 2.49
C PRO A 62 -4.94 -16.65 2.49
N GLY A 63 -5.88 -16.25 1.61
CA GLY A 63 -7.19 -16.86 1.46
C GLY A 63 -8.21 -16.53 2.55
N GLU A 64 -7.87 -15.73 3.56
CA GLU A 64 -8.78 -15.44 4.68
C GLU A 64 -8.56 -14.05 5.27
N VAL A 65 -9.66 -13.37 5.60
CA VAL A 65 -9.66 -12.15 6.40
C VAL A 65 -10.26 -12.47 7.75
N ILE A 66 -9.54 -12.15 8.82
CA ILE A 66 -9.97 -12.36 10.20
C ILE A 66 -10.13 -11.00 10.85
N ALA A 67 -11.26 -10.75 11.49
CA ALA A 67 -11.55 -9.46 12.10
C ALA A 67 -12.35 -9.58 13.39
N LEU A 68 -12.24 -8.52 14.20
CA LEU A 68 -13.05 -8.28 15.39
C LEU A 68 -13.85 -6.99 15.19
N VAL A 69 -15.17 -7.10 15.29
CA VAL A 69 -16.08 -5.96 15.09
C VAL A 69 -16.89 -5.72 16.35
N GLN A 70 -16.75 -4.53 16.91
CA GLN A 70 -17.58 -4.08 18.01
C GLN A 70 -19.03 -3.89 17.53
N GLY A 71 -19.96 -4.56 18.22
CA GLY A 71 -21.38 -4.46 17.95
C GLY A 71 -22.15 -3.93 19.14
N SER A 72 -23.40 -4.38 19.28
CA SER A 72 -24.28 -4.07 20.41
C SER A 72 -23.91 -4.82 21.68
N GLU A 73 -23.25 -5.96 21.56
CA GLU A 73 -22.81 -6.75 22.71
C GLU A 73 -21.51 -6.24 23.33
N ARG A 74 -21.26 -6.64 24.60
CA ARG A 74 -20.04 -6.29 25.32
C ARG A 74 -18.80 -6.92 24.71
N VAL A 75 -18.95 -8.14 24.17
CA VAL A 75 -17.87 -8.86 23.51
C VAL A 75 -17.92 -8.56 22.01
N PRO A 76 -16.79 -8.19 21.36
CA PRO A 76 -16.74 -7.99 19.92
C PRO A 76 -17.08 -9.28 19.15
N TYR A 77 -17.77 -9.14 18.03
CA TYR A 77 -18.06 -10.27 17.16
C TYR A 77 -16.82 -10.66 16.35
N SER A 78 -16.52 -11.94 16.33
CA SER A 78 -15.55 -12.55 15.42
C SER A 78 -16.13 -12.68 14.02
N VAL A 79 -15.37 -12.22 13.03
CA VAL A 79 -15.73 -12.32 11.61
C VAL A 79 -14.59 -13.00 10.87
N SER A 80 -14.91 -14.02 10.09
CA SER A 80 -14.02 -14.62 9.10
C SER A 80 -14.63 -14.47 7.71
N VAL A 81 -13.81 -14.02 6.76
CA VAL A 81 -14.17 -13.96 5.34
C VAL A 81 -13.15 -14.78 4.57
N LYS A 82 -13.56 -15.94 4.08
CA LYS A 82 -12.72 -16.81 3.26
C LYS A 82 -12.88 -16.46 1.80
N ILE A 83 -11.76 -16.23 1.13
CA ILE A 83 -11.73 -15.88 -0.28
C ILE A 83 -10.90 -16.93 -1.00
N GLN A 84 -11.45 -17.47 -2.09
CA GLN A 84 -10.74 -18.48 -2.87
C GLN A 84 -9.39 -17.92 -3.38
N THR A 85 -8.38 -18.79 -3.47
CA THR A 85 -7.09 -18.42 -4.05
C THR A 85 -7.19 -18.25 -5.57
N LEU A 86 -6.33 -17.43 -6.16
CA LEU A 86 -6.30 -17.22 -7.60
C LEU A 86 -5.93 -18.49 -8.37
N LYS A 87 -6.64 -18.72 -9.49
CA LYS A 87 -6.25 -19.77 -10.44
C LYS A 87 -4.90 -19.42 -11.06
N LYS A 88 -4.04 -20.43 -11.20
CA LYS A 88 -2.67 -20.28 -11.77
C LYS A 88 -2.70 -19.69 -13.19
N GLU A 89 -3.70 -20.03 -13.99
CA GLU A 89 -3.88 -19.52 -15.35
C GLU A 89 -4.15 -18.01 -15.37
N THR A 90 -5.10 -17.55 -14.55
CA THR A 90 -5.43 -16.12 -14.41
C THR A 90 -4.21 -15.33 -13.94
N TRP A 91 -3.48 -15.88 -12.95
CA TRP A 91 -2.22 -15.30 -12.51
C TRP A 91 -1.23 -15.20 -13.67
N HIS A 92 -1.03 -16.27 -14.44
CA HIS A 92 -0.09 -16.26 -15.56
C HIS A 92 -0.44 -15.21 -16.63
N ARG A 93 -1.72 -15.08 -16.99
CA ARG A 93 -2.19 -14.04 -17.94
C ARG A 93 -1.85 -12.63 -17.44
N MET A 94 -2.05 -12.39 -16.15
CA MET A 94 -1.68 -11.11 -15.52
C MET A 94 -0.17 -10.85 -15.58
N LYS A 95 0.65 -11.89 -15.33
CA LYS A 95 2.11 -11.78 -15.46
C LYS A 95 2.53 -11.41 -16.87
N THR A 96 2.02 -12.12 -17.87
CA THR A 96 2.31 -11.85 -19.28
C THR A 96 1.88 -10.45 -19.72
N ALA A 97 0.75 -9.95 -19.22
CA ALA A 97 0.32 -8.57 -19.46
C ALA A 97 1.27 -7.53 -18.84
N CYS A 98 1.86 -7.83 -17.68
CA CYS A 98 2.80 -6.93 -16.99
C CYS A 98 4.24 -7.02 -17.53
N GLU A 99 4.65 -8.15 -18.11
CA GLU A 99 6.00 -8.38 -18.66
C GLU A 99 6.40 -7.39 -19.77
N GLY A 100 5.40 -6.82 -20.47
CA GLY A 100 5.61 -5.79 -21.48
C GLY A 100 5.75 -4.36 -20.93
N THR A 101 5.33 -4.09 -19.69
CA THR A 101 5.30 -2.74 -19.09
C THR A 101 5.64 -2.77 -17.59
N LEU A 102 6.92 -2.87 -17.25
CA LEU A 102 7.39 -2.86 -15.85
C LEU A 102 6.98 -1.59 -15.08
N GLU A 103 6.88 -0.46 -15.78
CA GLU A 103 6.37 0.80 -15.22
C GLU A 103 4.92 0.63 -14.73
N SER A 104 4.07 -0.03 -15.52
CA SER A 104 2.69 -0.35 -15.13
C SER A 104 2.61 -1.19 -13.85
N PHE A 105 3.58 -2.08 -13.64
CA PHE A 105 3.60 -2.92 -12.44
C PHE A 105 4.08 -2.15 -11.20
N GLN A 106 5.10 -1.30 -11.33
CA GLN A 106 5.53 -0.42 -10.24
C GLN A 106 4.43 0.58 -9.86
N GLU A 107 3.77 1.17 -10.84
CA GLU A 107 2.61 2.02 -10.63
C GLU A 107 1.54 1.27 -9.83
N LEU A 108 1.21 0.05 -10.25
CA LEU A 108 0.21 -0.80 -9.60
C LEU A 108 0.52 -1.05 -8.11
N LEU A 109 1.80 -1.26 -7.76
CA LEU A 109 2.25 -1.42 -6.37
C LEU A 109 2.24 -0.11 -5.57
N THR A 110 2.44 1.03 -6.22
CA THR A 110 2.35 2.36 -5.58
C THR A 110 0.91 2.85 -5.39
N GLY A 111 -0.08 2.06 -5.84
CA GLY A 111 -1.50 2.39 -5.74
C GLY A 111 -2.04 3.23 -6.91
N ASN A 112 -1.18 3.54 -7.89
CA ASN A 112 -1.57 4.17 -9.14
C ASN A 112 -1.87 3.08 -10.17
N PHE A 113 -3.12 2.98 -10.56
CA PHE A 113 -3.53 1.89 -11.42
C PHE A 113 -3.52 2.32 -12.90
N PRO A 114 -2.66 1.73 -13.75
CA PRO A 114 -2.61 2.09 -15.16
C PRO A 114 -3.87 1.60 -15.88
N ARG A 115 -4.52 2.49 -16.64
CA ARG A 115 -5.75 2.17 -17.39
C ARG A 115 -5.60 0.94 -18.28
N ALA A 116 -4.40 0.72 -18.84
CA ALA A 116 -4.09 -0.43 -19.69
C ALA A 116 -4.27 -1.79 -19.00
N LEU A 117 -4.19 -1.87 -17.67
CA LEU A 117 -4.39 -3.11 -16.91
C LEU A 117 -5.81 -3.26 -16.33
N GLY A 118 -6.68 -2.27 -16.53
CA GLY A 118 -8.00 -2.19 -15.87
C GLY A 118 -8.94 -3.28 -16.31
N ASP A 119 -9.05 -3.43 -17.61
CA ASP A 119 -9.96 -4.39 -18.21
C ASP A 119 -9.52 -5.84 -17.95
N ILE A 120 -8.21 -6.08 -17.81
CA ILE A 120 -7.66 -7.42 -17.50
C ILE A 120 -7.93 -7.79 -16.04
N LEU A 121 -7.86 -6.82 -15.13
CA LEU A 121 -7.94 -7.07 -13.70
C LEU A 121 -9.37 -7.05 -13.15
N ILE A 122 -10.26 -6.22 -13.71
CA ILE A 122 -11.65 -6.05 -13.27
C ILE A 122 -12.62 -7.00 -14.00
N ASN A 123 -12.17 -7.74 -15.02
CA ASN A 123 -13.03 -8.65 -15.76
C ASN A 123 -13.80 -9.61 -14.81
N LYS A 124 -15.12 -9.68 -14.91
CA LYS A 124 -15.97 -10.45 -13.98
C LYS A 124 -15.72 -11.96 -14.03
N ASP A 125 -15.29 -12.48 -15.18
CA ASP A 125 -15.15 -13.92 -15.41
C ASP A 125 -13.70 -14.41 -15.30
N SER A 126 -12.73 -13.53 -15.57
CA SER A 126 -11.31 -13.86 -15.64
C SER A 126 -10.39 -12.90 -14.90
N GLY A 127 -10.96 -11.93 -14.19
CA GLY A 127 -10.22 -10.92 -13.45
C GLY A 127 -9.66 -11.43 -12.12
N MET A 128 -8.96 -10.54 -11.44
CA MET A 128 -8.31 -10.89 -10.17
C MET A 128 -9.25 -10.74 -8.97
N PHE A 129 -10.26 -9.88 -9.09
CA PHE A 129 -11.26 -9.68 -8.04
C PHE A 129 -12.10 -10.94 -7.86
N PRO A 130 -12.42 -11.32 -6.61
CA PRO A 130 -13.23 -12.50 -6.36
C PRO A 130 -14.66 -12.29 -6.89
N ALA A 131 -15.29 -13.36 -7.38
CA ALA A 131 -16.73 -13.37 -7.63
C ALA A 131 -17.49 -13.69 -6.32
N PRO A 132 -18.79 -13.37 -6.18
CA PRO A 132 -19.56 -13.65 -4.95
C PRO A 132 -19.45 -15.10 -4.48
N ARG A 133 -19.52 -16.05 -5.41
CA ARG A 133 -19.38 -17.49 -5.16
C ARG A 133 -18.01 -17.92 -4.61
N GLU A 134 -16.98 -17.10 -4.80
CA GLU A 134 -15.62 -17.33 -4.32
C GLU A 134 -15.41 -16.80 -2.90
N ILE A 135 -16.42 -16.17 -2.31
CA ILE A 135 -16.36 -15.55 -0.99
C ILE A 135 -17.32 -16.29 -0.06
N LYS A 136 -16.82 -16.71 1.10
CA LYS A 136 -17.62 -17.31 2.18
C LYS A 136 -17.50 -16.46 3.42
N PHE A 137 -18.64 -16.22 4.06
CA PHE A 137 -18.75 -15.38 5.24
C PHE A 137 -19.04 -16.23 6.47
N ASP A 138 -18.39 -15.90 7.58
CA ASP A 138 -18.68 -16.45 8.90
C ASP A 138 -18.65 -15.31 9.92
N CYS A 139 -19.69 -15.22 10.74
CA CYS A 139 -19.78 -14.19 11.78
C CYS A 139 -20.49 -14.77 13.00
N SER A 140 -19.94 -14.53 14.19
CA SER A 140 -20.54 -14.97 15.45
C SER A 140 -21.75 -14.17 15.91
N CYS A 141 -22.30 -13.31 15.05
CA CYS A 141 -23.46 -12.49 15.42
C CYS A 141 -24.76 -13.28 15.24
N PRO A 142 -25.83 -12.95 16.00
CA PRO A 142 -27.11 -13.64 15.90
C PRO A 142 -27.92 -13.31 14.62
N ASP A 143 -27.31 -12.64 13.63
CA ASP A 143 -27.94 -12.34 12.34
C ASP A 143 -27.83 -13.59 11.44
N TRP A 144 -28.96 -14.09 10.96
CA TRP A 144 -29.07 -15.28 10.10
C TRP A 144 -28.77 -14.99 8.63
N ALA A 145 -28.54 -13.73 8.27
CA ALA A 145 -28.14 -13.36 6.92
C ALA A 145 -26.68 -13.77 6.65
N ASP A 146 -26.43 -14.38 5.49
CA ASP A 146 -25.08 -14.73 5.02
C ASP A 146 -24.12 -13.53 5.08
N MET A 147 -24.61 -12.34 4.73
CA MET A 147 -23.85 -11.09 4.85
C MET A 147 -24.52 -10.13 5.84
N CYS A 148 -24.12 -10.23 7.10
CA CYS A 148 -24.53 -9.30 8.14
C CYS A 148 -23.81 -7.95 8.04
N LYS A 149 -24.24 -6.96 8.83
CA LYS A 149 -23.60 -5.63 8.89
C LYS A 149 -22.12 -5.67 9.33
N HIS A 150 -21.73 -6.65 10.14
CA HIS A 150 -20.35 -6.82 10.60
C HIS A 150 -19.45 -7.32 9.47
N VAL A 151 -19.90 -8.33 8.72
CA VAL A 151 -19.23 -8.81 7.50
C VAL A 151 -19.06 -7.66 6.51
N ALA A 152 -20.12 -6.89 6.26
CA ALA A 152 -20.05 -5.71 5.38
C ALA A 152 -19.02 -4.68 5.89
N ALA A 153 -18.93 -4.45 7.21
CA ALA A 153 -17.93 -3.57 7.78
C ALA A 153 -16.51 -4.08 7.56
N VAL A 154 -16.27 -5.39 7.71
CA VAL A 154 -14.96 -6.02 7.44
C VAL A 154 -14.59 -5.87 5.98
N LEU A 155 -15.52 -6.14 5.06
CA LEU A 155 -15.30 -6.01 3.62
C LEU A 155 -14.92 -4.58 3.23
N TYR A 156 -15.57 -3.56 3.80
CA TYR A 156 -15.14 -2.17 3.61
C TYR A 156 -13.80 -1.88 4.27
N GLY A 157 -13.53 -2.45 5.44
CA GLY A 157 -12.24 -2.34 6.12
C GLY A 157 -11.08 -2.93 5.32
N VAL A 158 -11.32 -4.00 4.55
CA VAL A 158 -10.34 -4.53 3.59
C VAL A 158 -10.01 -3.46 2.56
N GLY A 159 -11.01 -2.79 1.97
CA GLY A 159 -10.78 -1.68 1.03
C GLY A 159 -9.88 -0.57 1.59
N VAL A 160 -10.06 -0.23 2.87
CA VAL A 160 -9.19 0.74 3.58
C VAL A 160 -7.75 0.22 3.67
N ARG A 161 -7.54 -1.06 3.96
CA ARG A 161 -6.20 -1.65 4.02
C ARG A 161 -5.53 -1.75 2.66
N LEU A 162 -6.31 -2.03 1.61
CA LEU A 162 -5.78 -2.06 0.25
C LEU A 162 -5.32 -0.67 -0.23
N ASP A 163 -5.95 0.40 0.28
CA ASP A 163 -5.47 1.76 0.05
C ASP A 163 -4.14 2.06 0.75
N GLU A 164 -3.83 1.38 1.86
CA GLU A 164 -2.58 1.56 2.59
C GLU A 164 -1.46 0.70 2.00
N ASP A 165 -1.77 -0.56 1.69
CA ASP A 165 -0.84 -1.49 1.05
C ASP A 165 -1.57 -2.38 0.03
N PRO A 166 -1.42 -2.07 -1.28
CA PRO A 166 -1.98 -2.90 -2.36
C PRO A 166 -1.49 -4.35 -2.36
N LYS A 167 -0.33 -4.65 -1.75
CA LYS A 167 0.21 -6.02 -1.72
C LYS A 167 -0.68 -6.98 -0.95
N LEU A 168 -1.46 -6.45 0.00
CA LEU A 168 -2.42 -7.23 0.79
C LEU A 168 -3.47 -7.90 -0.10
N PHE A 169 -3.84 -7.31 -1.24
CA PHE A 169 -4.79 -7.93 -2.17
C PHE A 169 -4.26 -9.23 -2.76
N PHE A 170 -2.99 -9.23 -3.19
CA PHE A 170 -2.40 -10.44 -3.74
C PHE A 170 -2.09 -11.47 -2.65
N ARG A 171 -1.69 -11.02 -1.45
CA ARG A 171 -1.58 -11.92 -0.28
C ARG A 171 -2.92 -12.62 -0.05
N LEU A 172 -4.03 -11.86 0.00
CA LEU A 172 -5.37 -12.39 0.18
C LEU A 172 -5.75 -13.42 -0.89
N ARG A 173 -5.35 -13.20 -2.14
CA ARG A 173 -5.59 -14.14 -3.25
C ARG A 173 -4.51 -15.23 -3.39
N ASP A 174 -3.58 -15.32 -2.45
CA ASP A 174 -2.42 -16.22 -2.46
C ASP A 174 -1.59 -16.15 -3.75
N ALA A 175 -1.51 -14.95 -4.32
CA ALA A 175 -0.67 -14.65 -5.46
C ALA A 175 0.71 -14.19 -4.97
N GLY A 176 1.74 -14.99 -5.26
CA GLY A 176 3.12 -14.72 -4.84
C GLY A 176 3.74 -13.53 -5.56
N ILE A 177 3.40 -12.30 -5.16
CA ILE A 177 4.00 -11.06 -5.68
C ILE A 177 5.51 -11.10 -5.53
N ASP A 178 6.04 -11.62 -4.41
CA ASP A 178 7.48 -11.61 -4.16
C ASP A 178 8.26 -12.38 -5.23
N LYS A 179 7.66 -13.45 -5.78
CA LYS A 179 8.23 -14.19 -6.90
C LYS A 179 8.21 -13.34 -8.17
N LEU A 180 7.13 -12.60 -8.40
CA LEU A 180 7.00 -11.73 -9.56
C LEU A 180 7.99 -10.56 -9.51
N ILE A 181 8.15 -9.90 -8.36
CA ILE A 181 9.13 -8.81 -8.19
C ILE A 181 10.54 -9.33 -8.48
N LYS A 182 10.91 -10.49 -7.93
CA LYS A 182 12.22 -11.11 -8.18
C LYS A 182 12.43 -11.39 -9.67
N GLN A 183 11.44 -11.94 -10.35
CA GLN A 183 11.50 -12.24 -11.79
C GLN A 183 11.59 -10.98 -12.65
N ALA A 184 10.80 -9.95 -12.32
CA ALA A 184 10.80 -8.67 -13.00
C ALA A 184 12.16 -7.94 -12.91
N VAL A 185 12.79 -7.98 -11.74
CA VAL A 185 14.13 -7.40 -11.53
C VAL A 185 15.19 -8.19 -12.30
N ALA A 186 15.16 -9.53 -12.21
CA ALA A 186 16.11 -10.40 -12.91
C ALA A 186 16.06 -10.20 -14.44
N GLY A 187 14.87 -10.18 -15.03
CA GLY A 187 14.71 -9.97 -16.47
C GLY A 187 15.17 -8.60 -16.95
N LYS A 188 15.11 -7.55 -16.09
CA LYS A 188 15.65 -6.22 -16.43
C LYS A 188 17.17 -6.20 -16.31
N THR A 189 17.76 -6.84 -15.30
CA THR A 189 19.22 -6.96 -15.20
C THR A 189 19.78 -7.70 -16.42
N GLU A 190 19.12 -8.77 -16.86
CA GLU A 190 19.50 -9.49 -18.08
C GLU A 190 19.39 -8.60 -19.32
N LYS A 191 18.26 -7.91 -19.53
CA LYS A 191 18.09 -6.98 -20.67
C LYS A 191 19.08 -5.80 -20.66
N LEU A 192 19.47 -5.31 -19.49
CA LEU A 192 20.47 -4.25 -19.36
C LEU A 192 21.88 -4.79 -19.63
N LEU A 193 22.21 -5.99 -19.19
CA LEU A 193 23.46 -6.67 -19.50
C LEU A 193 23.58 -6.96 -21.00
N GLU A 194 22.53 -7.43 -21.65
CA GLU A 194 22.47 -7.64 -23.11
C GLU A 194 22.66 -6.32 -23.89
N LYS A 195 22.08 -5.22 -23.40
CA LYS A 195 22.25 -3.89 -24.00
C LYS A 195 23.64 -3.30 -23.76
N ALA A 196 24.24 -3.58 -22.60
CA ALA A 196 25.61 -3.15 -22.30
C ALA A 196 26.65 -3.87 -23.17
N GLY A 197 26.37 -5.12 -23.57
CA GLY A 197 27.18 -5.85 -24.55
C GLY A 197 27.08 -5.34 -25.99
N ARG A 198 26.04 -4.55 -26.32
CA ARG A 198 25.92 -3.89 -27.63
C ARG A 198 26.68 -2.57 -27.62
N LYS A 199 27.92 -2.58 -28.10
CA LYS A 199 28.69 -1.35 -28.40
C LYS A 199 27.85 -0.45 -29.31
N SER A 200 27.42 0.71 -28.80
CA SER A 200 26.88 1.74 -29.69
C SER A 200 28.02 2.27 -30.57
N GLY A 201 27.75 2.65 -31.82
CA GLY A 201 28.78 3.19 -32.74
C GLY A 201 29.44 4.50 -32.30
N ARG A 202 29.15 4.97 -31.08
CA ARG A 202 29.71 6.15 -30.41
C ARG A 202 30.72 5.79 -29.31
N VAL A 203 31.03 4.50 -29.14
CA VAL A 203 32.06 4.01 -28.21
C VAL A 203 33.40 4.04 -28.91
N ILE A 204 34.26 4.94 -28.46
CA ILE A 204 35.65 5.10 -28.90
C ILE A 204 36.44 3.91 -28.33
N GLU A 205 37.26 3.26 -29.15
CA GLU A 205 38.16 2.20 -28.66
C GLU A 205 39.23 2.81 -27.74
N ASP A 206 39.68 2.05 -26.75
CA ASP A 206 40.62 2.53 -25.71
C ASP A 206 41.92 3.10 -26.34
N THR A 207 42.28 2.58 -27.50
CA THR A 207 43.40 3.02 -28.35
C THR A 207 43.24 4.44 -28.90
N ASP A 208 42.02 4.98 -28.94
CA ASP A 208 41.67 6.24 -29.61
C ASP A 208 41.20 7.32 -28.59
N LEU A 209 41.36 7.07 -27.28
CA LEU A 209 41.17 8.10 -26.24
C LEU A 209 42.32 9.11 -26.20
N SER A 210 43.53 8.67 -26.53
CA SER A 210 44.75 9.49 -26.56
C SER A 210 44.68 10.59 -27.61
N SER A 211 44.06 10.29 -28.76
CA SER A 211 43.90 11.20 -29.90
C SER A 211 42.82 12.26 -29.66
N VAL A 212 41.77 11.93 -28.90
CA VAL A 212 40.61 12.81 -28.66
C VAL A 212 40.85 13.77 -27.50
N PHE A 213 41.51 13.34 -26.43
CA PHE A 213 41.73 14.18 -25.24
C PHE A 213 43.12 14.80 -25.16
N GLY A 214 44.06 14.45 -26.05
CA GLY A 214 45.41 15.02 -26.04
C GLY A 214 46.19 14.74 -24.74
N VAL A 215 45.78 13.74 -23.97
CA VAL A 215 46.44 13.30 -22.74
C VAL A 215 47.01 11.92 -22.97
N ASN A 216 48.32 11.79 -22.88
CA ASN A 216 49.02 10.52 -22.96
C ASN A 216 48.78 9.76 -21.64
N ILE A 217 47.92 8.74 -21.65
CA ILE A 217 47.77 7.85 -20.50
C ILE A 217 48.94 6.86 -20.56
N GLU A 218 50.07 7.26 -19.98
CA GLU A 218 51.18 6.34 -19.74
C GLU A 218 50.76 5.32 -18.67
N GLU A 219 51.06 4.05 -18.93
CA GLU A 219 50.86 2.90 -18.05
C GLU A 219 51.33 3.15 -16.61
N PRO A 220 50.77 2.42 -15.62
CA PRO A 220 51.00 2.71 -14.22
C PRO A 220 52.47 2.47 -13.87
N VAL A 221 53.18 3.55 -13.55
CA VAL A 221 54.55 3.48 -13.03
C VAL A 221 54.52 2.74 -11.70
N ALA A 222 54.99 1.49 -11.74
CA ALA A 222 55.23 0.69 -10.56
C ALA A 222 56.39 1.28 -9.74
N ARG A 223 56.09 1.61 -8.47
CA ARG A 223 56.96 1.67 -7.27
C ARG A 223 58.21 2.57 -7.29
N GLY A 224 58.23 3.52 -6.34
CA GLY A 224 59.46 4.12 -5.81
C GLY A 224 59.28 4.58 -4.36
N LYS A 225 60.09 4.02 -3.45
CA LYS A 225 60.06 4.21 -1.99
C LYS A 225 60.42 5.64 -1.56
N ASN A 226 59.72 6.12 -0.52
CA ASN A 226 60.09 7.10 0.52
C ASN A 226 61.21 8.12 0.26
N LYS A 227 60.87 9.41 0.40
CA LYS A 227 61.65 10.33 1.25
C LYS A 227 60.74 11.11 2.19
N MET A 228 60.99 10.90 3.49
CA MET A 228 60.42 11.65 4.60
C MET A 228 60.78 13.13 4.46
N ILE A 229 59.79 14.00 4.43
CA ILE A 229 59.97 15.40 4.83
C ILE A 229 59.34 15.54 6.21
N LYS A 230 60.21 15.86 7.18
CA LYS A 230 59.93 15.98 8.61
C LYS A 230 58.84 17.03 8.86
N ALA A 231 57.67 16.61 9.34
CA ALA A 231 56.74 17.50 10.03
C ALA A 231 57.10 17.49 11.52
N GLN A 232 57.76 18.56 11.97
CA GLN A 232 57.97 18.82 13.39
C GLN A 232 56.62 19.08 14.06
N ALA A 233 56.31 18.25 15.05
CA ALA A 233 55.19 18.44 15.96
C ALA A 233 55.45 19.66 16.87
N THR A 234 54.48 20.57 16.94
CA THR A 234 54.26 21.37 18.16
C THR A 234 52.78 21.38 18.53
N ARG A 235 52.52 20.86 19.73
CA ARG A 235 51.25 20.88 20.48
C ARG A 235 50.95 22.28 21.00
N LYS A 236 49.67 22.69 21.01
CA LYS A 236 48.95 23.31 22.16
C LYS A 236 47.47 23.51 21.77
N LYS A 237 46.52 22.75 22.32
CA LYS A 237 45.82 22.82 23.63
C LYS A 237 44.82 24.01 23.74
N ASN A 238 43.55 23.66 23.54
CA ASN A 238 42.25 24.16 24.02
C ASN A 238 42.17 25.48 24.82
N LYS A 239 41.14 26.31 24.54
CA LYS A 239 39.98 26.51 25.46
C LYS A 239 38.82 27.27 24.79
N ALA A 240 37.63 27.04 25.35
CA ALA A 240 36.30 27.43 24.91
C ALA A 240 35.81 28.76 25.50
N GLU A 241 34.81 29.37 24.84
CA GLU A 241 33.69 30.17 25.41
C GLU A 241 32.70 30.42 24.24
N GLU A 242 31.54 29.79 24.17
CA GLU A 242 30.29 30.03 24.93
C GLU A 242 29.56 31.32 24.50
N ALA A 243 28.52 31.17 23.66
CA ALA A 243 27.38 32.09 23.62
C ALA A 243 26.16 31.38 23.01
N SER A 244 25.22 31.06 23.89
CA SER A 244 23.91 30.48 23.62
C SER A 244 22.93 31.58 23.24
N ALA A 245 22.17 31.42 22.15
CA ALA A 245 21.02 32.27 21.84
C ALA A 245 19.84 31.43 21.32
N LYS A 246 18.89 31.23 22.22
CA LYS A 246 17.59 30.59 22.07
C LYS A 246 16.76 31.30 20.98
N LEU A 247 16.35 30.59 19.91
CA LEU A 247 15.20 31.02 19.11
C LEU A 247 13.92 30.42 19.69
N LYS A 248 13.11 31.31 20.28
CA LYS A 248 11.82 31.03 20.91
C LYS A 248 10.75 30.74 19.86
N LEU A 249 9.96 29.70 20.14
CA LEU A 249 8.63 29.53 19.59
C LEU A 249 7.79 30.80 19.86
N SER A 250 7.19 31.37 18.80
CA SER A 250 6.09 32.32 18.95
C SER A 250 4.78 31.62 18.64
N VAL A 251 4.08 31.25 19.72
CA VAL A 251 2.68 30.86 19.70
C VAL A 251 1.86 32.14 19.71
N ARG A 252 1.10 32.42 18.65
CA ARG A 252 0.04 33.43 18.64
C ARG A 252 -1.29 32.76 19.02
N PRO A 253 -1.95 33.16 20.11
CA PRO A 253 -3.32 32.78 20.38
C PRO A 253 -4.27 33.79 19.74
N GLN A 254 -5.13 33.36 18.82
CA GLN A 254 -6.31 34.14 18.45
C GLN A 254 -7.58 33.50 19.02
N GLN A 255 -8.22 34.29 19.87
CA GLN A 255 -9.44 34.00 20.59
C GLN A 255 -10.66 33.90 19.66
N LYS A 256 -11.50 32.91 20.00
CA LYS A 256 -12.97 32.87 19.94
C LYS A 256 -13.67 34.06 19.30
N ARG A 257 -14.45 33.79 18.25
CA ARG A 257 -15.64 34.58 17.91
C ARG A 257 -16.87 33.66 17.84
N LEU A 258 -17.54 33.54 18.98
CA LEU A 258 -18.91 33.04 19.10
C LEU A 258 -19.86 34.07 18.45
N LYS A 259 -20.65 33.65 17.46
CA LYS A 259 -21.90 34.33 17.11
C LYS A 259 -23.04 33.32 17.06
N ARG A 260 -23.82 33.33 18.15
CA ARG A 260 -25.22 32.89 18.25
C ARG A 260 -26.11 33.85 17.43
N ARG A 261 -26.98 33.32 16.58
CA ARG A 261 -28.37 33.78 16.32
C ARG A 261 -29.17 32.51 15.94
N LYS A 262 -29.86 31.87 16.88
CA LYS A 262 -31.28 32.02 17.26
C LYS A 262 -32.27 32.01 16.08
N LYS A 263 -33.00 30.88 16.02
CA LYS A 263 -34.45 30.67 15.85
C LYS A 263 -35.20 31.43 14.76
N SER A 264 -35.88 30.65 13.92
CA SER A 264 -37.31 30.87 13.59
C SER A 264 -38.02 29.51 13.51
N ALA A 265 -39.01 29.33 14.38
CA ALA A 265 -40.07 28.34 14.26
C ALA A 265 -41.35 29.08 13.82
N LYS A 266 -42.12 28.47 12.91
CA LYS A 266 -43.52 28.77 12.58
C LYS A 266 -44.01 27.55 11.76
N VAL A 267 -44.80 26.62 12.32
CA VAL A 267 -46.26 26.64 12.58
C VAL A 267 -47.08 26.92 11.31
N LEU A 268 -47.82 25.87 10.90
CA LEU A 268 -49.08 25.79 10.11
C LEU A 268 -49.23 24.27 9.83
N GLU A 269 -50.03 23.47 10.52
CA GLU A 269 -51.48 23.48 10.79
C GLU A 269 -52.34 23.31 9.52
N SER A 270 -53.09 22.19 9.53
CA SER A 270 -54.32 21.86 8.79
C SER A 270 -54.34 21.90 7.25
N ALA A 271 -54.32 20.71 6.64
CA ALA A 271 -55.33 20.20 5.70
C ALA A 271 -55.20 18.66 5.61
#